data_AF-A0A846PH79-F1
#
_entry.id   AF-A0A846PH79-F1
#
_cell.length_a   1.000
_cell.length_b   1.000
_cell.length_c   1.000
_cell.angle_alpha   90.00
_cell.angle_beta   90.00
_cell.angle_gamma   90.00
#
_symmetry.space_group_name_H-M   'P 1'
#
loop_
_entity.id
_entity.type
_entity.pdbx_description
1 polymer ?
#
loop_
_entity_poly.entity_id
_entity_poly.type
_entity_poly.pdbx_seq_one_letter_code
_entity_poly.pdbx_strand_id
1 'polypeptide(L)' 'MAFYVTKADGTKQLFDKEKVVKTCLRMGATREIAEAIAGGIERNIYDGIKTRKILQMIFRELSKHKPAFCTSD' A
#
# COMPACT_ATOMS: atom_id res chain seq x y z
N MET A 1 -2.13 13.89 9.16
CA MET A 1 -1.77 13.05 10.33
C MET A 1 -0.54 12.23 10.01
N ALA A 2 0.38 12.08 10.96
CA ALA A 2 1.51 11.14 10.86
C ALA A 2 1.10 9.79 11.48
N PHE A 3 1.20 8.70 10.72
CA PHE A 3 0.95 7.35 11.21
C PHE A 3 2.27 6.56 11.24
N TYR A 4 2.50 5.75 12.26
CA TYR A 4 3.66 4.86 12.28
C TYR A 4 3.31 3.47 11.76
N VAL A 5 4.17 2.97 10.89
CA VAL A 5 4.16 1.61 10.36
C VAL A 5 5.20 0.79 11.10
N THR A 6 4.79 -0.36 11.62
CA THR A 6 5.70 -1.32 12.26
C THR A 6 6.23 -2.29 11.21
N LYS A 7 7.56 -2.31 11.05
CA LYS A 7 8.27 -3.26 10.19
C LYS A 7 8.35 -4.64 10.83
N ALA A 8 8.79 -5.62 10.05
CA ALA A 8 8.94 -7.01 10.52
C ALA A 8 9.97 -7.16 11.65
N ASP A 9 10.96 -6.28 11.70
CA ASP A 9 12.00 -6.20 12.75
C ASP A 9 11.53 -5.45 14.02
N GLY A 10 10.27 -4.99 14.05
CA GLY A 10 9.71 -4.22 15.17
C GLY A 10 10.01 -2.72 15.13
N THR A 11 10.83 -2.24 14.18
CA THR A 11 11.09 -0.81 14.03
C THR A 11 9.86 -0.07 13.53
N LYS A 12 9.70 1.18 13.96
CA LYS A 12 8.61 2.06 13.52
C LYS A 12 9.13 3.04 12.47
N GLN A 13 8.38 3.21 11.40
CA GLN A 13 8.66 4.19 10.36
C GLN A 13 7.40 5.02 10.09
N LEU A 14 7.55 6.30 9.78
CA LEU A 14 6.43 7.08 9.29
C LEU A 14 5.85 6.46 8.00
N PHE A 15 4.52 6.40 7.96
CA PHE A 15 3.78 6.09 6.76
C PHE A 15 4.06 7.16 5.71
N ASP A 16 4.38 6.68 4.52
CA ASP A 16 4.71 7.51 3.38
C ASP A 16 3.81 7.08 2.22
N LYS A 17 2.87 7.96 1.87
CA LYS A 17 1.94 7.76 0.77
C LYS A 17 2.68 7.61 -0.56
N GLU A 18 3.80 8.28 -0.75
CA GLU A 18 4.57 8.22 -1.98
C GLU A 18 5.20 6.82 -2.18
N LYS A 19 5.55 6.13 -1.08
CA LYS A 19 5.97 4.71 -1.17
C LYS A 19 4.86 3.81 -1.69
N VAL A 20 3.61 4.08 -1.33
CA VAL A 20 2.45 3.33 -1.83
C VAL A 20 2.29 3.56 -3.33
N VAL A 21 2.33 4.83 -3.77
CA VAL A 21 2.24 5.20 -5.20
C VAL A 21 3.35 4.52 -6.00
N LYS A 22 4.61 4.63 -5.56
CA LYS A 22 5.76 3.98 -6.21
C LYS A 22 5.62 2.47 -6.30
N THR A 23 5.06 1.83 -5.27
CA THR A 23 4.83 0.38 -5.25
C THR A 23 3.78 -0.02 -6.29
N CYS A 24 2.66 0.72 -6.37
CA CYS A 24 1.62 0.48 -7.38
C CYS A 24 2.14 0.69 -8.81
N LEU A 25 2.93 1.75 -9.04
CA LEU A 25 3.56 2.02 -10.33
C LEU A 25 4.52 0.89 -10.75
N ARG A 26 5.36 0.38 -9.82
CA ARG A 26 6.24 -0.77 -10.07
C ARG A 26 5.47 -2.04 -10.42
N MET A 27 4.25 -2.17 -9.91
CA MET A 27 3.34 -3.26 -10.26
C MET A 27 2.61 -3.01 -11.58
N GLY A 28 2.81 -1.89 -12.28
CA GLY A 28 2.16 -1.64 -13.57
C GLY A 28 0.74 -1.06 -13.47
N ALA A 29 0.42 -0.43 -12.33
CA ALA A 29 -0.72 0.49 -12.24
C ALA A 29 -0.38 1.80 -12.95
N THR A 30 -1.41 2.48 -13.48
CA THR A 30 -1.26 3.86 -13.94
C THR A 30 -1.10 4.80 -12.73
N ARG A 31 -0.57 6.00 -12.94
CA ARG A 31 -0.42 7.00 -11.87
C ARG A 31 -1.75 7.33 -11.21
N GLU A 32 -2.81 7.51 -12.00
CA GLU A 32 -4.16 7.80 -11.50
C GLU A 32 -4.67 6.69 -10.55
N ILE A 33 -4.52 5.43 -10.95
CA ILE A 33 -4.90 4.28 -10.10
C ILE A 33 -4.03 4.25 -8.85
N ALA A 34 -2.71 4.45 -8.98
CA ALA A 34 -1.78 4.44 -7.86
C ALA A 34 -2.12 5.52 -6.81
N GLU A 35 -2.46 6.73 -7.26
CA GLU A 35 -2.87 7.83 -6.38
C GLU A 35 -4.22 7.56 -5.70
N ALA A 36 -5.19 7.01 -6.43
CA ALA A 36 -6.49 6.62 -5.87
C ALA A 36 -6.33 5.55 -4.78
N ILE A 37 -5.53 4.52 -5.03
CA ILE A 37 -5.21 3.45 -4.06
C ILE A 37 -4.50 4.03 -2.85
N ALA A 38 -3.49 4.88 -3.06
CA ALA A 38 -2.73 5.48 -1.97
C ALA A 38 -3.62 6.34 -1.06
N GLY A 39 -4.54 7.11 -1.64
CA GLY A 39 -5.55 7.86 -0.88
C GLY A 39 -6.54 6.95 -0.15
N GLY A 40 -6.94 5.82 -0.75
CA GLY A 40 -7.77 4.82 -0.09
C GLY A 40 -7.09 4.19 1.13
N ILE A 41 -5.81 3.83 1.00
CA ILE A 41 -5.02 3.25 2.09
C ILE A 41 -4.80 4.25 3.22
N GLU A 42 -4.46 5.50 2.89
CA GLU A 42 -4.27 6.57 3.87
C GLU A 42 -5.50 6.79 4.76
N ARG A 43 -6.72 6.64 4.22
CA ARG A 43 -7.95 6.73 5.00
C ARG A 43 -8.23 5.52 5.91
N ASN A 44 -7.65 4.37 5.60
CA ASN A 44 -7.87 3.11 6.32
C ASN A 44 -6.69 2.72 7.22
N ILE A 45 -5.64 3.56 7.26
CA ILE A 45 -4.46 3.30 8.06
C ILE A 45 -4.69 3.68 9.53
N TYR A 46 -3.98 3.01 10.42
CA TYR A 46 -4.01 3.25 11.86
C TYR A 46 -2.59 3.13 12.43
N ASP A 47 -2.36 3.70 13.61
CA ASP A 47 -1.02 3.71 14.22
C ASP A 47 -0.56 2.29 14.58
N GLY A 48 0.71 1.99 14.29
CA GLY A 48 1.29 0.67 14.51
C GLY A 48 0.88 -0.38 13.46
N ILE A 49 0.27 0.01 12.35
CA ILE A 49 -0.05 -0.93 11.26
C ILE A 49 1.22 -1.64 10.77
N LYS A 50 1.13 -2.95 10.53
CA LYS A 50 2.28 -3.71 10.02
C LYS A 50 2.48 -3.44 8.52
N THR A 51 3.73 -3.35 8.07
CA THR A 51 4.04 -3.19 6.62
C THR A 51 3.37 -4.26 5.76
N ARG A 52 3.31 -5.51 6.24
CA ARG A 52 2.63 -6.62 5.54
C ARG A 52 1.13 -6.36 5.32
N LYS A 53 0.46 -5.69 6.26
CA LYS A 53 -0.97 -5.35 6.16
C LYS A 53 -1.19 -4.28 5.08
N ILE A 54 -0.30 -3.28 5.01
CA ILE A 54 -0.33 -2.26 3.95
C ILE A 54 -0.17 -2.91 2.58
N LEU A 55 0.81 -3.81 2.43
CA LEU A 55 1.00 -4.55 1.17
C LEU A 55 -0.25 -5.36 0.79
N GLN A 56 -0.86 -6.09 1.73
CA GLN A 56 -2.12 -6.80 1.47
C GLN A 56 -3.25 -5.86 1.01
N MET A 57 -3.36 -4.67 1.59
CA MET A 57 -4.34 -3.67 1.16
C MET A 57 -4.05 -3.19 -0.26
N ILE A 58 -2.78 -2.93 -0.60
CA ILE A 58 -2.37 -2.56 -1.97
C ILE A 58 -2.78 -3.64 -2.96
N PHE A 59 -2.43 -4.91 -2.70
CA PHE A 59 -2.79 -6.02 -3.58
C PHE A 59 -4.30 -6.17 -3.75
N ARG A 60 -5.06 -6.03 -2.66
CA ARG A 60 -6.53 -6.11 -2.68
C ARG A 60 -7.16 -4.98 -3.49
N GLU A 61 -6.62 -3.77 -3.44
CA GLU A 61 -7.14 -2.67 -4.25
C GLU A 61 -6.70 -2.81 -5.71
N LEU A 62 -5.45 -3.20 -5.97
CA LEU A 62 -4.96 -3.44 -7.33
C LEU A 62 -5.73 -4.55 -8.05
N SER A 63 -6.08 -5.64 -7.36
CA SER A 63 -6.83 -6.74 -7.96
C SER A 63 -8.24 -6.32 -8.41
N LYS A 64 -8.86 -5.34 -7.75
CA LYS A 64 -10.14 -4.75 -8.20
C LYS A 64 -9.99 -3.94 -9.49
N HIS A 65 -8.84 -3.28 -9.67
CA HIS A 65 -8.57 -2.44 -10.84
C HIS A 65 -7.99 -3.22 -12.03
N LYS A 66 -7.27 -4.32 -11.79
CA LYS A 66 -6.74 -5.24 -12.80
C LYS A 66 -6.81 -6.69 -12.28
N PRO A 67 -7.62 -7.57 -12.89
CA PRO A 67 -7.72 -8.97 -12.46
C PRO A 67 -6.47 -9.83 -12.75
N ALA A 68 -5.43 -9.28 -13.38
CA ALA A 68 -4.22 -10.01 -13.79
C ALA A 68 -3.14 -10.15 -12.69
N PHE A 69 -3.32 -9.58 -11.50
CA PHE A 69 -2.30 -9.59 -10.44
C PHE A 69 -2.25 -10.87 -9.57
N CYS A 70 -2.97 -11.93 -9.95
CA CYS A 70 -2.75 -13.26 -9.39
C CYS A 70 -1.41 -13.81 -9.90
N THR A 71 -0.30 -13.43 -9.28
CA THR A 71 0.89 -14.27 -9.27
C THR A 71 1.17 -14.63 -7.82
N SER A 72 0.63 -15.77 -7.44
CA SER A 72 1.21 -16.64 -6.43
C SER A 72 2.62 -16.99 -6.89
N ASP A 73 3.63 -16.54 -6.16
CA ASP A 73 4.89 -17.26 -5.91
C ASP A 73 5.54 -16.69 -4.64
#